data_AF-A0A1D6M4G4-F1
#
_entry.id   AF-A0A1D6M4G4-F1
#
_cell.length_a   1.000
_cell.length_b   1.000
_cell.length_c   1.000
_cell.angle_alpha   90.00
_cell.angle_beta   90.00
_cell.angle_gamma   90.00
#
_symmetry.space_group_name_H-M   'P 1'
#
loop_
_entity.id
_entity.type
_entity.pdbx_description
1 polymer ?
#
loop_
_entity_poly.entity_id
_entity_poly.type
_entity_poly.pdbx_seq_one_letter_code
_entity_poly.pdbx_strand_id
1 'polypeptide(L)' 'MWGEHIDASDIQQTIWPRAAAAAERLWTPIEKLAKDTRSVTARLARFRCLLNQRGVAAAPLAGYGRSAPSEPGSCLRQ' A
#
# COMPACT_ATOMS: atom_id res chain seq x y z
N MET A 1 9.84 5.18 10.07
CA MET A 1 9.39 6.36 9.31
C MET A 1 9.72 7.56 10.16
N TRP A 2 10.42 8.54 9.60
CA TRP A 2 10.80 9.77 10.28
C TRP A 2 9.75 10.84 10.00
N GLY A 3 9.46 11.68 11.00
CA GLY A 3 8.27 12.53 11.05
C GLY A 3 8.47 13.99 10.70
N GLU A 4 9.59 14.38 10.08
CA GLU A 4 9.95 15.78 9.83
C GLU A 4 8.91 16.54 8.99
N HIS A 5 8.18 15.82 8.13
CA HIS A 5 7.14 16.36 7.25
C HIS A 5 5.88 15.49 7.30
N ILE A 6 5.52 14.95 8.47
CA ILE A 6 4.37 14.04 8.63
C ILE A 6 3.59 14.43 9.87
N ASP A 7 2.26 14.49 9.74
CA ASP A 7 1.37 14.68 10.87
C ASP A 7 0.12 13.78 10.76
N ALA A 8 -0.87 14.02 11.61
CA ALA A 8 -2.09 13.22 11.63
C ALA A 8 -2.89 13.28 10.31
N SER A 9 -2.68 14.29 9.47
CA SER A 9 -3.40 14.47 8.21
C SER A 9 -2.91 13.55 7.09
N ASP A 10 -1.63 13.15 7.12
CA ASP A 10 -0.98 12.40 6.04
C ASP A 10 -0.25 11.11 6.49
N ILE A 11 -0.32 10.79 7.79
CA ILE A 11 0.34 9.61 8.37
C ILE A 11 -0.13 8.30 7.74
N GLN A 12 -1.44 8.15 7.48
CA GLN A 12 -2.01 6.91 6.97
C GLN A 12 -1.59 6.64 5.52
N GLN A 13 -1.64 7.67 4.67
CA GLN A 13 -1.22 7.61 3.27
C GLN A 13 0.30 7.41 3.18
N THR A 14 1.05 7.88 4.18
CA THR A 14 2.48 7.63 4.25
C THR A 14 2.78 6.16 4.58
N ILE A 15 2.12 5.60 5.59
CA ILE A 15 2.40 4.23 6.05
C ILE A 15 1.84 3.19 5.07
N TRP A 16 0.62 3.38 4.61
CA TRP A 16 -0.13 2.38 3.87
C TRP A 16 -0.25 2.74 2.39
N PRO A 17 -0.09 1.78 1.46
CA PRO A 17 0.02 0.32 1.67
C PRO A 17 1.47 -0.20 1.85
N ARG A 18 2.49 0.67 1.86
CA ARG A 18 3.92 0.26 1.89
C ARG A 18 4.27 -0.65 3.07
N ALA A 19 3.74 -0.35 4.25
CA ALA A 19 3.94 -1.18 5.43
C ALA A 19 3.34 -2.59 5.27
N ALA A 20 2.28 -2.77 4.47
CA ALA A 20 1.71 -4.09 4.19
C ALA A 20 2.66 -4.96 3.36
N ALA A 21 3.41 -4.37 2.42
CA ALA A 21 4.41 -5.11 1.66
C ALA A 21 5.58 -5.58 2.56
N ALA A 22 6.03 -4.73 3.49
CA ALA A 22 7.01 -5.12 4.49
C ALA A 22 6.46 -6.22 5.41
N ALA A 23 5.20 -6.11 5.84
CA ALA A 23 4.53 -7.12 6.66
C ALA A 23 4.47 -8.49 5.95
N GLU A 24 4.11 -8.54 4.66
CA GLU A 24 4.09 -9.79 3.89
C GLU A 24 5.49 -10.45 3.85
N ARG A 25 6.54 -9.64 3.63
CA ARG A 25 7.91 -10.14 3.55
C ARG A 25 8.46 -10.66 4.87
N LEU A 26 8.04 -10.08 5.99
CA LEU A 26 8.43 -10.52 7.34
C LEU A 26 7.58 -11.68 7.85
N TRP A 27 6.32 -11.78 7.42
CA TRP A 27 5.41 -12.83 7.84
C TRP A 27 5.58 -14.13 7.06
N THR A 28 5.93 -14.05 5.78
CA THR A 28 5.97 -15.20 4.88
C THR A 28 7.31 -15.94 5.00
N PRO A 29 7.32 -17.28 5.17
CA PRO A 29 8.54 -18.07 5.07
C PRO A 29 9.26 -17.84 3.73
N ILE A 30 10.60 -17.80 3.75
CA ILE A 30 11.43 -17.47 2.57
C ILE A 30 11.08 -18.33 1.35
N GLU A 31 10.78 -19.62 1.55
CA GLU A 31 10.41 -20.57 0.49
C GLU A 31 9.11 -20.21 -0.24
N LYS A 32 8.20 -19.51 0.45
CA LYS A 32 6.89 -19.09 -0.07
C LYS A 32 6.87 -17.63 -0.50
N LEU A 33 7.97 -16.90 -0.30
CA LEU A 33 8.06 -15.50 -0.65
C LEU A 33 8.08 -15.36 -2.17
N ALA A 34 7.23 -14.48 -2.70
CA ALA A 34 7.17 -14.22 -4.13
C ALA A 34 8.52 -13.69 -4.64
N LYS A 35 9.05 -14.33 -5.71
CA LYS A 35 10.29 -13.91 -6.36
C LYS A 35 10.09 -12.73 -7.30
N ASP A 36 8.93 -12.67 -7.94
CA ASP A 36 8.53 -11.58 -8.84
C ASP A 36 7.53 -10.65 -8.15
N THR A 37 7.85 -9.37 -8.07
CA THR A 37 7.00 -8.35 -7.47
C THR A 37 5.71 -8.13 -8.25
N ARG A 38 5.72 -8.34 -9.58
CA ARG A 38 4.53 -8.19 -10.43
C ARG A 38 3.43 -9.19 -10.05
N SER A 39 3.82 -10.38 -9.57
CA SER A 39 2.87 -11.39 -9.09
C SER A 39 2.15 -10.99 -7.81
N VAL A 40 2.67 -10.02 -7.05
CA VAL A 40 2.11 -9.55 -5.77
C VAL A 40 1.24 -8.31 -5.93
N THR A 41 1.45 -7.53 -7.00
CA THR A 41 0.77 -6.24 -7.24
C THR A 41 -0.75 -6.36 -7.11
N ALA A 42 -1.37 -7.37 -7.75
CA ALA A 42 -2.82 -7.56 -7.70
C ALA A 42 -3.34 -7.83 -6.28
N ARG A 43 -2.60 -8.59 -5.47
CA ARG A 43 -2.97 -8.85 -4.07
C ARG A 43 -2.80 -7.60 -3.21
N LEU A 44 -1.72 -6.85 -3.42
CA LEU A 44 -1.49 -5.59 -2.69
C LEU A 44 -2.56 -4.54 -3.04
N ALA A 45 -2.99 -4.47 -4.30
CA ALA A 45 -4.11 -3.62 -4.74
C ALA A 45 -5.41 -3.97 -4.02
N ARG A 46 -5.73 -5.26 -3.95
CA ARG A 46 -6.88 -5.74 -3.18
C ARG A 46 -6.75 -5.43 -1.69
N PHE A 47 -5.57 -5.57 -1.11
CA PHE A 47 -5.34 -5.23 0.30
C PHE A 47 -5.49 -3.73 0.57
N ARG A 48 -5.01 -2.87 -0.34
CA ARG A 48 -5.22 -1.42 -0.31
C ARG A 48 -6.71 -1.06 -0.30
N CYS A 49 -7.53 -1.73 -1.12
CA CYS A 49 -8.99 -1.58 -1.05
C CYS A 49 -9.55 -1.96 0.32
N LEU A 50 -9.11 -3.09 0.88
CA LEU A 50 -9.58 -3.58 2.17
C LEU A 50 -9.22 -2.64 3.34
N LEU A 51 -8.08 -1.94 3.24
CA LEU A 51 -7.69 -0.89 4.18
C LEU A 51 -8.64 0.31 4.08
N ASN A 52 -8.90 0.80 2.87
CA ASN A 52 -9.82 1.92 2.66
C ASN A 52 -11.25 1.60 3.14
N GLN A 53 -11.73 0.37 2.89
CA GLN A 53 -13.03 -0.10 3.40
C GLN A 53 -13.10 -0.13 4.92
N ARG A 54 -11.95 -0.23 5.61
CA ARG A 54 -11.82 -0.19 7.07
C ARG A 54 -11.53 1.21 7.61
N GLY A 55 -11.60 2.25 6.77
CA GLY A 55 -11.32 3.63 7.17
C GLY A 55 -9.83 3.96 7.33
N VAL A 56 -8.92 3.10 6.85
CA VAL A 56 -7.49 3.41 6.77
C VAL A 56 -7.21 4.00 5.39
N ALA A 57 -6.88 5.30 5.35
CA ALA A 57 -6.61 6.05 4.12
C ALA A 57 -5.27 5.61 3.49
N ALA A 58 -5.29 4.52 2.73
CA ALA A 58 -4.11 4.00 2.05
C ALA A 58 -3.87 4.73 0.73
N ALA A 59 -2.61 5.12 0.51
CA ALA A 59 -2.19 5.76 -0.73
C ALA A 59 -2.42 4.85 -1.96
N PRO A 60 -2.52 5.44 -3.16
CA PRO A 60 -2.45 4.69 -4.41
C PRO A 60 -1.15 3.86 -4.50
N LEU A 61 -1.17 2.75 -5.24
CA LEU A 61 0.03 1.94 -5.47
C LEU A 61 1.01 2.59 -6.44
N ALA A 62 0.48 3.28 -7.45
CA ALA A 62 1.24 4.04 -8.43
C ALA A 62 1.33 5.51 -8.02
N GLY A 63 2.49 6.12 -8.23
CA GLY A 63 2.75 7.55 -7.98
C GLY A 63 3.67 7.82 -6.79
N TYR A 64 3.76 9.09 -6.42
CA TYR A 64 4.54 9.56 -5.28
C TYR A 64 3.60 9.60 -4.08
N GLY A 65 3.75 8.65 -3.14
CA GLY A 65 2.83 8.48 -2.01
C GLY A 65 2.43 9.79 -1.33
N ARG A 66 1.19 9.85 -0.82
CA ARG A 66 0.42 11.07 -0.45
C ARG A 66 -0.19 11.85 -1.63
N SER A 67 -0.01 11.40 -2.87
CA SER A 67 -0.72 11.96 -4.04
C SER A 67 -2.03 11.24 -4.33
N ALA A 68 -2.88 11.90 -5.12
CA ALA A 68 -4.04 11.28 -5.77
C ALA A 68 -3.59 10.22 -6.80
N PRO A 69 -4.46 9.26 -7.18
CA PRO A 69 -4.24 8.37 -8.31
C PRO A 69 -4.02 9.14 -9.61
N SER A 70 -3.20 8.60 -10.52
CA SER A 70 -3.05 9.18 -11.86
C SER A 70 -4.30 9.04 -12.72
N GLU A 71 -5.02 7.92 -12.58
CA GLU A 71 -6.20 7.60 -13.37
C GLU A 71 -7.45 7.47 -12.48
N PRO A 72 -8.63 7.86 -12.98
CA PRO A 72 -9.88 7.58 -12.30
C PRO A 72 -10.16 6.07 -12.30
N GLY A 73 -10.65 5.53 -11.18
CA GLY A 73 -11.01 4.13 -11.12
C GLY A 73 -11.16 3.58 -9.71
N SER A 74 -11.65 2.35 -9.64
CA SER A 74 -11.70 1.59 -8.39
C SER A 74 -10.29 1.34 -7.86
N CYS A 75 -10.14 1.27 -6.54
CA CYS A 75 -8.91 0.87 -5.87
C CYS A 75 -8.38 -0.51 -6.33
N LEU A 76 -9.22 -1.34 -6.96
CA LEU A 76 -8.85 -2.65 -7.51
C LEU A 76 -8.12 -2.57 -8.86
N ARG A 77 -8.17 -1.41 -9.53
CA ARG A 77 -7.61 -1.20 -10.88
C ARG A 77 -6.29 -0.41 -10.85
N GLN A 78 -5.55 -0.49 -9.74
CA GLN A 78 -4.31 0.25 -9.48
C GLN A 78 -3.11 -0.66 -9.37
#